data_AF-A0A0Q6ZBE2-F1
#
_entry.id   AF-A0A0Q6ZBE2-F1
#
_cell.length_a   1.000
_cell.length_b   1.000
_cell.length_c   1.000
_cell.angle_alpha   90.00
_cell.angle_beta   90.00
_cell.angle_gamma   90.00
#
_symmetry.space_group_name_H-M   'P 1'
#
loop_
_entity.id
_entity.type
_entity.pdbx_description
1 polymer ?
#
loop_
_entity_poly.entity_id
_entity_poly.type
_entity_poly.pdbx_seq_one_letter_code
_entity_poly.pdbx_strand_id
1 'polypeptide(L)'
;MTMTNKQIEKLRAYLAKLDDDGLRKFAEDHQIDIAAATSREVAETMIERAAVKKAEEEAAAKPPRRPVNAGGNAKTGRRAIGNELTDDQIGAIQKVWAWFSRNVPFAAQSSGVWEIDKDKRKDAEDHGVPDGDYRVLGVDWILSFRGGRFIQASKARPDTRADSYANVPVQDAKL
;
A
#
# COMPACT_ATOMS: atom_id res chain seq x y z
N MET A 1 -6.13 -9.78 1.00
CA MET A 1 -6.19 -9.04 2.27
C MET A 1 -6.71 -10.00 3.33
N THR A 2 -5.81 -10.52 4.18
CA THR A 2 -6.17 -11.33 5.35
C THR A 2 -6.88 -10.45 6.38
N MET A 3 -7.89 -11.02 7.06
CA MET A 3 -8.59 -10.32 8.14
C MET A 3 -7.59 -10.02 9.27
N THR A 4 -7.52 -8.76 9.70
CA THR A 4 -6.65 -8.36 10.83
C THR A 4 -7.23 -8.84 12.16
N ASN A 5 -6.38 -9.08 13.16
CA ASN A 5 -6.82 -9.47 14.51
C ASN A 5 -7.89 -8.52 15.09
N LYS A 6 -7.77 -7.22 14.81
CA LYS A 6 -8.74 -6.20 15.21
C LYS A 6 -10.11 -6.34 14.51
N GLN A 7 -10.13 -6.85 13.28
CA GLN A 7 -11.38 -7.14 12.57
C GLN A 7 -12.05 -8.43 13.09
N ILE A 8 -11.24 -9.43 13.45
CA ILE A 8 -11.72 -10.67 14.08
C ILE A 8 -12.34 -10.37 15.45
N GLU A 9 -11.68 -9.56 16.28
CA GLU A 9 -12.22 -9.12 17.58
C GLU A 9 -13.54 -8.35 17.44
N LYS A 10 -13.64 -7.46 16.44
CA LYS A 10 -14.89 -6.75 16.15
C LYS A 10 -16.00 -7.68 15.68
N LEU A 11 -15.67 -8.69 14.86
CA LEU A 11 -16.65 -9.69 14.42
C LEU A 11 -17.17 -10.49 15.60
N ARG A 12 -16.29 -11.00 16.47
CA ARG A 12 -16.69 -11.69 17.71
C ARG A 12 -17.58 -10.82 18.59
N ALA A 13 -17.18 -9.57 18.83
CA ALA A 13 -17.96 -8.64 19.64
C ALA A 13 -19.33 -8.28 19.01
N TYR A 14 -19.46 -8.40 17.69
CA TYR A 14 -20.73 -8.22 16.99
C TYR A 14 -21.61 -9.46 17.12
N LEU A 15 -21.07 -10.65 16.85
CA LEU A 15 -21.80 -11.92 16.96
C LEU A 15 -22.32 -12.15 18.39
N ALA A 16 -21.51 -11.82 19.41
CA ALA A 16 -21.90 -11.91 20.81
C ALA A 16 -23.09 -11.00 21.19
N LYS A 17 -23.39 -9.96 20.39
CA LYS A 17 -24.52 -9.04 20.61
C LYS A 17 -25.79 -9.45 19.88
N LEU A 18 -25.72 -10.41 18.97
CA LEU A 18 -26.89 -10.91 18.26
C LEU A 18 -27.65 -11.89 19.16
N ASP A 19 -28.98 -11.91 19.02
CA ASP A 19 -29.78 -13.02 19.51
C ASP A 19 -29.65 -14.23 18.56
N ASP A 20 -30.23 -15.37 18.93
CA ASP A 20 -30.08 -16.61 18.17
C ASP A 20 -30.70 -16.49 16.76
N ASP A 21 -31.80 -15.73 16.63
CA ASP A 21 -32.42 -15.40 15.34
C ASP A 21 -31.54 -14.48 14.50
N GLY A 22 -30.90 -13.48 15.10
CA GLY A 22 -29.93 -12.60 14.46
C GLY A 22 -28.68 -13.35 14.00
N LEU A 23 -28.21 -14.32 14.79
CA LEU A 23 -27.08 -15.17 14.45
C LEU A 23 -27.42 -16.08 13.25
N ARG A 24 -28.64 -16.62 13.22
CA ARG A 24 -29.13 -17.45 12.11
C ARG A 24 -29.27 -16.66 10.82
N LYS A 25 -29.85 -15.46 10.88
CA LYS A 25 -29.94 -14.55 9.72
C LYS A 25 -28.57 -14.16 9.21
N PHE A 26 -27.63 -13.85 10.11
CA PHE A 26 -26.25 -13.53 9.72
C PHE A 26 -25.58 -14.71 9.01
N ALA A 27 -25.77 -15.93 9.49
CA ALA A 27 -25.25 -17.13 8.84
C ALA A 27 -25.89 -17.34 7.45
N GLU A 28 -27.20 -17.18 7.32
CA GLU A 28 -27.94 -17.32 6.06
C GLU A 28 -27.50 -16.27 5.02
N ASP A 29 -27.42 -15.00 5.41
CA ASP A 29 -26.97 -13.89 4.55
C ASP A 29 -25.55 -14.10 4.02
N HIS A 30 -24.71 -14.76 4.83
CA HIS A 30 -23.32 -15.06 4.47
C HIS A 30 -23.10 -16.44 3.86
N GLN A 31 -24.17 -17.23 3.65
CA GLN A 31 -24.17 -18.60 3.13
C GLN A 31 -23.33 -19.58 3.97
N ILE A 32 -23.44 -19.46 5.30
CA ILE A 32 -22.73 -20.29 6.27
C ILE A 32 -23.73 -21.28 6.85
N ASP A 33 -23.50 -22.57 6.62
CA ASP A 33 -24.34 -23.61 7.22
C ASP A 33 -23.96 -23.81 8.70
N ILE A 34 -24.85 -23.34 9.58
CA ILE A 34 -24.75 -23.53 11.04
C ILE A 34 -25.70 -24.62 11.56
N ALA A 35 -26.38 -25.39 10.68
CA ALA A 35 -27.32 -26.43 11.11
C ALA A 35 -26.63 -27.56 11.90
N ALA A 36 -25.34 -27.75 11.68
CA ALA A 36 -24.51 -28.70 12.42
C ALA A 36 -24.00 -28.16 13.78
N ALA A 37 -24.27 -26.89 14.12
CA ALA A 37 -23.83 -26.32 15.38
C ALA A 37 -24.68 -26.86 16.55
N THR A 38 -24.03 -27.55 17.49
CA THR A 38 -24.69 -28.12 18.68
C THR A 38 -24.86 -27.10 19.81
N SER A 39 -24.24 -25.92 19.69
CA SER A 39 -24.34 -24.83 20.64
C SER A 39 -24.09 -23.48 19.96
N ARG A 40 -24.46 -22.41 20.66
CA ARG A 40 -24.24 -21.04 20.20
C ARG A 40 -22.77 -20.71 19.97
N GLU A 41 -21.88 -21.10 20.88
CA GLU A 41 -20.43 -20.89 20.73
C GLU A 41 -19.86 -21.61 19.50
N VAL A 42 -20.40 -22.79 19.18
CA VAL A 42 -20.03 -23.55 17.97
C VAL A 42 -20.51 -22.81 16.73
N ALA A 43 -21.72 -22.27 16.73
CA ALA A 43 -22.25 -21.45 15.63
C ALA A 43 -21.41 -20.18 15.41
N GLU A 44 -21.09 -19.44 16.48
CA GLU A 44 -20.22 -18.25 16.43
C GLU A 44 -18.83 -18.58 15.86
N THR A 45 -18.25 -19.70 16.29
CA THR A 45 -16.93 -20.17 15.80
C THR A 45 -16.98 -20.58 14.34
N MET A 46 -18.05 -21.26 13.90
CA MET A 46 -18.25 -21.63 12.49
C MET A 46 -18.39 -20.39 11.61
N ILE A 47 -19.15 -19.39 12.07
CA ILE A 47 -19.33 -18.11 11.38
C ILE A 47 -18.00 -17.35 11.27
N GLU A 48 -17.24 -17.27 12.36
CA GLU A 48 -15.93 -16.61 12.35
C GLU A 48 -14.96 -17.29 11.39
N ARG A 49 -14.84 -18.62 11.45
CA ARG A 49 -13.96 -19.38 10.55
C ARG A 49 -14.36 -19.23 9.10
N ALA A 50 -15.66 -19.28 8.79
CA ALA A 50 -16.15 -19.08 7.45
C ALA A 50 -15.91 -17.64 6.96
N ALA A 51 -16.06 -16.63 7.82
CA ALA A 51 -15.77 -15.24 7.49
C ALA A 51 -14.27 -15.00 7.21
N VAL A 52 -13.38 -15.58 8.03
CA VAL A 52 -11.93 -15.53 7.81
C VAL A 52 -11.56 -16.25 6.51
N LYS A 53 -12.06 -17.47 6.31
CA LYS A 53 -11.80 -18.26 5.10
C LYS A 53 -12.31 -17.56 3.84
N LYS A 54 -13.51 -16.97 3.88
CA LYS A 54 -14.07 -16.19 2.77
C LYS A 54 -13.24 -14.94 2.48
N ALA A 55 -12.72 -14.26 3.52
CA ALA A 55 -11.81 -13.13 3.33
C ALA A 55 -10.45 -13.55 2.72
N GLU A 56 -9.96 -14.74 3.06
CA GLU A 56 -8.75 -15.32 2.48
C GLU A 56 -8.96 -15.82 1.04
N GLU A 57 -10.09 -16.45 0.76
CA GLU A 57 -10.48 -16.87 -0.59
C GLU A 57 -10.76 -15.65 -1.48
N GLU A 58 -11.38 -14.58 -0.99
CA GLU A 58 -11.55 -13.33 -1.73
C GLU A 58 -10.20 -12.59 -1.91
N ALA A 59 -9.25 -12.81 -1.02
CA ALA A 59 -7.87 -12.34 -1.17
C ALA A 59 -7.11 -13.12 -2.26
N ALA A 60 -7.35 -14.42 -2.37
CA ALA A 60 -6.67 -15.32 -3.32
C ALA A 60 -7.34 -15.35 -4.70
N ALA A 61 -8.67 -15.18 -4.77
CA ALA A 61 -9.45 -15.17 -6.01
C ALA A 61 -9.50 -13.79 -6.70
N LYS A 62 -8.99 -12.74 -6.05
CA LYS A 62 -8.68 -11.50 -6.76
C LYS A 62 -7.40 -11.73 -7.57
N PRO A 63 -7.44 -11.69 -8.93
CA PRO A 63 -6.20 -11.53 -9.69
C PRO A 63 -5.46 -10.31 -9.11
N PRO A 64 -4.11 -10.28 -9.10
CA PRO A 64 -3.38 -9.13 -8.57
C PRO A 64 -3.97 -7.89 -9.21
N ARG A 65 -4.65 -7.07 -8.40
CA ARG A 65 -5.22 -5.82 -8.88
C ARG A 65 -4.03 -5.05 -9.42
N ARG A 66 -3.90 -4.95 -10.74
CA ARG A 66 -3.17 -3.85 -11.36
C ARG A 66 -3.64 -2.61 -10.60
N PRO A 67 -2.75 -1.79 -10.02
CA PRO A 67 -3.17 -0.64 -9.24
C PRO A 67 -4.02 0.25 -10.14
N VAL A 68 -5.34 0.16 -9.95
CA VAL A 68 -6.29 1.08 -10.52
C VAL A 68 -6.10 2.34 -9.73
N ASN A 69 -5.66 3.38 -10.41
CA ASN A 69 -5.61 4.71 -9.85
C ASN A 69 -7.02 5.13 -9.43
N ALA A 70 -7.24 5.14 -8.13
CA ALA A 70 -8.20 5.99 -7.45
C ALA A 70 -7.39 6.57 -6.28
N GLY A 71 -6.96 7.83 -6.31
CA GLY A 71 -7.91 8.94 -6.36
C GLY A 71 -8.82 8.84 -5.13
N GLY A 72 -8.26 8.95 -3.93
CA GLY A 72 -9.06 8.86 -2.70
C GLY A 72 -8.26 8.71 -1.41
N ASN A 73 -7.69 9.82 -0.92
CA ASN A 73 -7.34 10.06 0.48
C ASN A 73 -6.34 9.11 1.17
N ALA A 74 -5.10 9.12 0.69
CA ALA A 74 -3.97 9.13 1.60
C ALA A 74 -3.72 10.58 2.03
N LYS A 75 -4.21 10.97 3.22
CA LYS A 75 -3.73 12.16 3.96
C LYS A 75 -2.29 11.93 4.47
N THR A 76 -1.38 11.44 3.62
CA THR A 76 0.00 11.07 3.98
C THR A 76 0.93 11.39 2.79
N GLY A 77 1.23 12.67 2.61
CA GLY A 77 2.20 13.14 1.61
C GLY A 77 2.22 14.66 1.40
N ARG A 78 1.21 15.43 1.82
CA ARG A 78 1.30 16.89 1.82
C ARG A 78 2.22 17.37 2.94
N ARG A 79 3.53 17.35 2.69
CA ARG A 79 4.51 18.36 3.18
C ARG A 79 5.91 18.03 2.65
N ALA A 80 6.21 18.57 1.49
CA ALA A 80 7.46 19.29 1.27
C ALA A 80 7.15 20.61 0.54
N ILE A 81 6.04 21.28 0.90
CA ILE A 81 5.79 22.65 0.44
C ILE A 81 6.44 23.57 1.46
N GLY A 82 7.64 24.04 1.16
CA GLY A 82 8.26 25.18 1.86
C GLY A 82 9.70 25.02 2.33
N ASN A 83 10.31 23.83 2.29
CA ASN A 83 11.73 23.69 2.59
C ASN A 83 12.49 23.42 1.28
N GLU A 84 13.37 24.34 0.90
CA GLU A 84 14.41 24.06 -0.08
C GLU A 84 15.15 22.80 0.35
N LEU A 85 15.27 21.83 -0.57
CA LEU A 85 16.10 20.66 -0.34
C LEU A 85 17.55 21.11 -0.24
N THR A 86 18.29 20.59 0.73
CA THR A 86 19.74 20.82 0.79
C THR A 86 20.44 20.06 -0.34
N ASP A 87 21.64 20.50 -0.73
CA ASP A 87 22.45 19.80 -1.76
C ASP A 87 22.71 18.33 -1.39
N ASP A 88 22.91 18.04 -0.10
CA ASP A 88 23.05 16.67 0.40
C ASP A 88 21.80 15.82 0.16
N GLN A 89 20.60 16.39 0.38
CA GLN A 89 19.32 15.72 0.12
C GLN A 89 19.06 15.54 -1.38
N ILE A 90 19.49 16.50 -2.20
CA ILE A 90 19.43 16.38 -3.67
C ILE A 90 20.34 15.23 -4.12
N GLY A 91 21.59 15.21 -3.68
CA GLY A 91 22.56 14.16 -4.02
C GLY A 91 22.12 12.78 -3.53
N ALA A 92 21.49 12.72 -2.37
CA ALA A 92 20.86 11.52 -1.83
C ALA A 92 19.77 10.95 -2.73
N ILE A 93 18.82 11.79 -3.13
CA ILE A 93 17.71 11.39 -4.02
C ILE A 93 18.26 10.96 -5.38
N GLN A 94 19.30 11.62 -5.89
CA GLN A 94 19.98 11.22 -7.13
C GLN A 94 20.67 9.86 -7.04
N LYS A 95 21.30 9.51 -5.90
CA LYS A 95 21.88 8.17 -5.69
C LYS A 95 20.80 7.08 -5.73
N VAL A 96 19.67 7.34 -5.08
CA VAL A 96 18.51 6.44 -5.10
C VAL A 96 17.95 6.33 -6.52
N TRP A 97 17.86 7.43 -7.27
CA TRP A 97 17.50 7.42 -8.69
C TRP A 97 18.45 6.55 -9.53
N ALA A 98 19.76 6.71 -9.36
CA ALA A 98 20.76 5.93 -10.10
C ALA A 98 20.62 4.43 -9.82
N TRP A 99 20.43 4.04 -8.57
CA TRP A 99 20.14 2.66 -8.19
C TRP A 99 18.80 2.18 -8.80
N PHE A 100 17.73 2.97 -8.67
CA PHE A 100 16.41 2.65 -9.21
C PHE A 100 16.47 2.42 -10.73
N SER A 101 17.10 3.32 -11.47
CA SER A 101 17.15 3.26 -12.95
C SER A 101 17.81 1.99 -13.48
N ARG A 102 18.75 1.42 -12.72
CA ARG A 102 19.46 0.16 -13.05
C ARG A 102 18.70 -1.09 -12.62
N ASN A 103 17.84 -0.98 -11.62
CA ASN A 103 17.17 -2.11 -10.97
C ASN A 103 15.67 -2.19 -11.24
N VAL A 104 15.07 -1.17 -11.87
CA VAL A 104 13.64 -1.13 -12.16
C VAL A 104 13.23 -2.33 -13.03
N PRO A 105 12.38 -3.24 -12.52
CA PRO A 105 11.99 -4.43 -13.28
C PRO A 105 11.25 -4.07 -14.56
N PHE A 106 11.38 -4.88 -15.61
CA PHE A 106 10.68 -4.65 -16.88
C PHE A 106 9.15 -4.50 -16.71
N ALA A 107 8.55 -5.28 -15.80
CA ALA A 107 7.14 -5.16 -15.45
C ALA A 107 6.78 -3.77 -14.91
N ALA A 108 7.66 -3.16 -14.10
CA ALA A 108 7.47 -1.81 -13.58
C ALA A 108 7.71 -0.73 -14.65
N GLN A 109 8.62 -0.95 -15.59
CA GLN A 109 8.83 -0.05 -16.72
C GLN A 109 7.56 0.07 -17.58
N SER A 110 6.80 -1.03 -17.74
CA SER A 110 5.52 -1.05 -18.45
C SER A 110 4.35 -0.51 -17.62
N SER A 111 4.23 -0.94 -16.35
CA SER A 111 3.12 -0.52 -15.47
C SER A 111 3.25 0.94 -15.01
N GLY A 112 4.46 1.48 -15.02
CA GLY A 112 4.78 2.80 -14.49
C GLY A 112 4.73 2.89 -12.97
N VAL A 113 4.75 1.77 -12.25
CA VAL A 113 4.80 1.76 -10.78
C VAL A 113 5.72 0.64 -10.31
N TRP A 114 6.59 0.96 -9.38
CA TRP A 114 7.40 -0.01 -8.65
C TRP A 114 7.29 0.24 -7.15
N GLU A 115 6.76 -0.75 -6.42
CA GLU A 115 6.84 -0.77 -4.96
C GLU A 115 8.06 -1.58 -4.53
N ILE A 116 8.81 -1.05 -3.58
CA ILE A 116 9.99 -1.75 -3.06
C ILE A 116 9.57 -2.66 -1.92
N ASP A 117 9.88 -3.95 -2.10
CA ASP A 117 9.75 -4.99 -1.09
C ASP A 117 10.43 -4.53 0.21
N LYS A 118 9.75 -4.68 1.35
CA LYS A 118 10.24 -4.21 2.65
C LYS A 118 11.65 -4.70 2.98
N ASP A 119 12.00 -5.89 2.52
CA ASP A 119 13.31 -6.52 2.76
C ASP A 119 14.42 -5.97 1.85
N LYS A 120 14.07 -5.37 0.71
CA LYS A 120 15.01 -4.72 -0.25
C LYS A 120 15.17 -3.22 -0.02
N ARG A 121 14.44 -2.65 0.96
CA ARG A 121 14.53 -1.21 1.29
C ARG A 121 15.88 -0.82 1.87
N LYS A 122 16.59 -1.79 2.48
CA LYS A 122 17.94 -1.59 3.04
C LYS A 122 18.97 -1.15 2.01
N ASP A 123 18.79 -1.52 0.75
CA ASP A 123 19.70 -1.12 -0.33
C ASP A 123 19.45 0.33 -0.80
N ALA A 124 18.39 0.96 -0.30
CA ALA A 124 18.00 2.36 -0.55
C ALA A 124 17.86 3.20 0.74
N GLU A 125 18.29 2.65 1.88
CA GLU A 125 18.49 3.30 3.19
C GLU A 125 19.97 3.72 3.25
N ASP A 126 20.46 4.89 3.64
CA ASP A 126 19.98 6.02 4.42
C ASP A 126 20.75 7.25 3.91
N HIS A 127 20.05 8.31 3.53
CA HIS A 127 20.71 9.57 3.18
C HIS A 127 20.05 10.81 3.81
N GLY A 128 19.23 10.64 4.85
CA GLY A 128 18.56 11.76 5.51
C GLY A 128 17.56 12.48 4.60
N VAL A 129 17.02 11.79 3.60
CA VAL A 129 15.98 12.33 2.71
C VAL A 129 14.70 12.50 3.53
N PRO A 130 14.10 13.70 3.56
CA PRO A 130 12.84 13.90 4.26
C PRO A 130 11.72 13.04 3.67
N ASP A 131 10.68 12.83 4.47
CA ASP A 131 9.47 12.17 3.99
C ASP A 131 8.80 13.05 2.94
N GLY A 132 8.58 12.50 1.75
CA GLY A 132 8.05 13.28 0.65
C GLY A 132 8.04 12.50 -0.65
N ASP A 133 7.44 13.14 -1.65
CA ASP A 133 7.39 12.64 -3.01
C ASP A 133 8.20 13.62 -3.88
N TYR A 134 9.23 13.10 -4.53
CA TYR A 134 10.25 13.87 -5.23
C TYR A 134 10.21 13.54 -6.71
N ARG A 135 10.05 14.57 -7.54
CA ARG A 135 10.13 14.41 -8.99
C ARG A 135 11.56 14.68 -9.43
N VAL A 136 12.18 13.68 -10.05
CA VAL A 136 13.49 13.89 -10.67
C VAL A 136 13.25 14.52 -12.05
N LEU A 137 13.81 15.70 -12.30
CA LEU A 137 13.57 16.46 -13.53
C LEU A 137 14.23 15.81 -14.75
N GLY A 138 13.57 15.84 -15.90
CA GLY A 138 14.09 15.18 -17.12
C GLY A 138 13.88 13.67 -17.15
N VAL A 139 13.28 13.10 -16.11
CA VAL A 139 12.88 11.69 -16.08
C VAL A 139 11.41 11.58 -15.67
N ASP A 140 10.68 10.68 -16.30
CA ASP A 140 9.24 10.52 -16.09
C ASP A 140 8.92 9.75 -14.80
N TRP A 141 9.67 9.96 -13.70
CA TRP A 141 9.51 9.20 -12.46
C TRP A 141 9.49 10.08 -11.22
N ILE A 142 8.69 9.65 -10.25
CA ILE A 142 8.48 10.26 -8.93
C ILE A 142 8.90 9.22 -7.90
N LEU A 143 9.83 9.61 -7.03
CA LEU A 143 10.37 8.78 -5.96
C LEU A 143 9.72 9.14 -4.64
N SER A 144 9.16 8.17 -3.93
CA SER A 144 8.42 8.37 -2.67
C SER A 144 9.23 7.85 -1.48
N PHE A 145 9.39 8.69 -0.46
CA PHE A 145 10.15 8.39 0.75
C PHE A 145 9.28 8.49 2.00
N ARG A 146 9.40 7.54 2.92
CA ARG A 146 8.68 7.54 4.22
C ARG A 146 9.58 6.97 5.33
N GLY A 147 9.58 7.59 6.51
CA GLY A 147 10.53 7.31 7.58
C GLY A 147 11.99 7.46 7.14
N GLY A 148 12.29 8.32 6.16
CA GLY A 148 13.62 8.46 5.55
C GLY A 148 14.00 7.41 4.50
N ARG A 149 13.05 6.54 4.12
CA ARG A 149 13.32 5.35 3.28
C ARG A 149 12.61 5.42 1.96
N PHE A 150 13.26 4.97 0.90
CA PHE A 150 12.63 4.84 -0.41
C PHE A 150 11.63 3.67 -0.42
N ILE A 151 10.36 3.96 -0.69
CA ILE A 151 9.27 2.96 -0.60
C ILE A 151 8.64 2.63 -1.95
N GLN A 152 8.69 3.56 -2.91
CA GLN A 152 7.97 3.44 -4.17
C GLN A 152 8.50 4.42 -5.23
N ALA A 153 8.50 3.99 -6.49
CA ALA A 153 8.56 4.87 -7.65
C ALA A 153 7.28 4.79 -8.47
N SER A 154 6.87 5.91 -9.05
CA SER A 154 5.75 5.95 -10.00
C SER A 154 6.06 6.86 -11.17
N LYS A 155 5.55 6.56 -12.36
CA LYS A 155 5.73 7.42 -13.51
C LYS A 155 4.95 8.71 -13.35
N ALA A 156 5.59 9.83 -13.67
CA ALA A 156 4.90 11.09 -13.83
C ALA A 156 3.91 10.95 -14.99
N ARG A 157 2.64 11.25 -14.72
CA ARG A 157 1.61 11.28 -15.77
C ARG A 157 1.55 12.66 -16.43
N PRO A 158 0.97 12.78 -17.62
CA PRO A 158 0.77 14.07 -18.29
C PRO A 158 -0.01 15.09 -17.44
N ASP A 159 -0.92 14.62 -16.58
CA ASP A 159 -1.71 15.44 -15.65
C ASP A 159 -1.04 15.68 -14.29
N THR A 160 0.16 15.14 -14.09
CA THR A 160 0.95 15.36 -12.86
C THR A 160 1.48 16.78 -12.83
N ARG A 161 0.86 17.63 -12.00
CA ARG A 161 1.29 19.02 -11.86
C ARG A 161 2.68 19.10 -11.22
N ALA A 162 3.57 19.90 -11.81
CA ALA A 162 4.96 20.03 -11.36
C ALA A 162 5.09 20.72 -9.99
N ASP A 163 4.07 21.48 -9.57
CA ASP A 163 3.98 22.16 -8.27
C ASP A 163 3.58 21.21 -7.12
N SER A 164 3.17 19.98 -7.44
CA SER A 164 2.70 19.01 -6.47
C SER A 164 3.83 18.20 -5.83
N TYR A 165 5.09 18.43 -6.27
CA TYR A 165 6.28 17.69 -5.88
C TYR A 165 7.47 18.61 -5.66
N ALA A 166 8.38 18.19 -4.78
CA ALA A 166 9.70 18.79 -4.75
C ALA A 166 10.49 18.32 -5.98
N ASN A 167 10.98 19.27 -6.76
CA ASN A 167 11.70 18.99 -8.01
C ASN A 167 13.19 18.85 -7.73
N VAL A 168 13.75 17.72 -8.14
CA VAL A 168 15.17 17.40 -7.98
C VAL A 168 15.82 17.47 -9.36
N PRO A 169 16.74 18.41 -9.61
CA PRO A 169 17.43 18.47 -10.90
C PRO A 169 18.24 17.20 -11.13
N VAL A 170 18.29 16.72 -12.37
CA VAL A 170 19.33 15.75 -12.78
C VAL A 170 20.58 16.57 -13.01
N GLN A 171 21.52 16.53 -12.06
CA GLN A 171 22.88 16.97 -12.34
C GLN A 171 23.49 15.95 -13.29
N ASP A 172 23.99 16.41 -14.44
CA ASP A 172 24.56 15.64 -15.54
C ASP A 172 25.05 14.25 -15.12
N ALA A 173 24.17 13.26 -15.25
CA ALA A 173 24.58 11.88 -15.32
C ALA A 173 25.28 11.76 -16.68
N LYS A 174 26.60 11.94 -16.69
CA LYS A 174 27.45 11.33 -17.72
C LYS A 174 27.19 9.83 -17.64
N LEU A 175 26.18 9.37 -18.38
CA LEU A 175 25.94 7.97 -18.71
C LEU A 175 27.09 7.45 -19.57
#